data_AF-A0A9X5XQM2-F1
#
_entry.id   AF-A0A9X5XQM2-F1
#
_cell.length_a   1.000
_cell.length_b   1.000
_cell.length_c   1.000
_cell.angle_alpha   90.00
_cell.angle_beta   90.00
_cell.angle_gamma   90.00
#
_symmetry.space_group_name_H-M   'P 1'
#
loop_
_entity.id
_entity.type
_entity.pdbx_description
1 polymer ?
#
loop_
_entity_poly.entity_id
_entity_poly.type
_entity_poly.pdbx_seq_one_letter_code
_entity_poly.pdbx_strand_id
1 'polypeptide(L)'
;MSENNRVVITGIGALSPIGNDAETTWQNALKGVNGIDTITRIDTENYNVHLAGELKDFNIEDHIDKKEARRMDRFTQYAVVAAREAVKDSQLDIKANANRIG
;
A
#
# COMPACT_ATOMS: atom_id res chain seq x y z
N MET A 1 30.91 -16.64 -14.48
CA MET A 1 30.50 -15.27 -14.81
C MET A 1 29.05 -15.13 -14.37
N SER A 2 28.72 -14.24 -13.43
CA SER A 2 27.31 -13.90 -13.23
C SER A 2 26.83 -13.23 -14.51
N GLU A 3 26.03 -13.91 -15.32
CA GLU A 3 25.30 -13.23 -16.39
C GLU A 3 24.49 -12.12 -15.74
N ASN A 4 24.71 -10.89 -16.21
CA ASN A 4 24.07 -9.71 -15.66
C ASN A 4 22.62 -9.71 -16.17
N ASN A 5 21.75 -10.42 -15.47
CA ASN A 5 20.35 -10.53 -15.81
C ASN A 5 19.69 -9.14 -15.78
N ARG A 6 19.04 -8.75 -16.88
CA ARG A 6 18.25 -7.52 -16.91
C ARG A 6 17.03 -7.69 -16.00
N VAL A 7 16.85 -6.75 -15.09
CA VAL A 7 15.70 -6.68 -14.18
C VAL A 7 14.79 -5.55 -14.63
N VAL A 8 13.48 -5.79 -14.61
CA VAL A 8 12.45 -4.82 -15.00
C VAL A 8 11.34 -4.81 -13.96
N ILE A 9 10.59 -3.71 -13.90
CA ILE A 9 9.38 -3.57 -13.08
C ILE A 9 8.19 -3.98 -13.94
N THR A 10 7.44 -5.00 -13.50
CA THR A 10 6.28 -5.52 -14.24
C THR A 10 4.95 -5.23 -13.57
N GLY A 11 4.94 -4.83 -12.30
CA GLY A 11 3.72 -4.40 -11.61
C GLY A 11 4.00 -3.46 -10.45
N ILE A 12 3.03 -2.61 -10.16
CA ILE A 12 3.09 -1.62 -9.08
C ILE A 12 1.84 -1.72 -8.20
N GLY A 13 2.00 -1.35 -6.93
CA GLY A 13 0.91 -1.27 -5.99
C GLY A 13 1.27 -0.34 -4.85
N ALA A 14 0.32 0.47 -4.39
CA ALA A 14 0.58 1.51 -3.41
C ALA A 14 -0.68 1.89 -2.62
N LEU A 15 -0.46 2.19 -1.34
CA LEU A 15 -1.41 2.91 -0.50
C LEU A 15 -0.75 4.22 -0.07
N SER A 16 -1.46 5.33 -0.25
CA SER A 16 -0.96 6.65 0.09
C SER A 16 -2.07 7.58 0.63
N PRO A 17 -1.71 8.69 1.29
CA PRO A 17 -2.69 9.67 1.76
C PRO A 17 -3.51 10.34 0.65
N ILE A 18 -3.16 10.10 -0.63
CA ILE A 18 -3.83 10.65 -1.80
C ILE A 18 -4.41 9.55 -2.71
N GLY A 19 -4.45 8.29 -2.27
CA GLY A 19 -5.03 7.19 -3.04
C GLY A 19 -4.82 5.83 -2.40
N ASN A 20 -5.82 4.96 -2.49
CA ASN A 20 -5.77 3.58 -1.96
C ASN A 20 -5.39 2.53 -3.02
N ASP A 21 -4.81 2.99 -4.12
CA ASP A 21 -4.22 2.20 -5.20
C ASP A 21 -3.17 3.06 -5.92
N ALA A 22 -2.28 2.44 -6.70
CA ALA A 22 -1.18 3.10 -7.38
C ALA A 22 -1.65 4.09 -8.46
N GLU A 23 -2.69 3.75 -9.21
CA GLU A 23 -3.21 4.60 -10.29
C GLU A 23 -3.84 5.88 -9.70
N THR A 24 -4.74 5.74 -8.73
CA THR A 24 -5.36 6.88 -8.04
C THR A 24 -4.31 7.74 -7.37
N THR A 25 -3.32 7.13 -6.69
CA THR A 25 -2.19 7.85 -6.08
C THR A 25 -1.45 8.68 -7.12
N TRP A 26 -1.12 8.09 -8.27
CA TRP A 26 -0.39 8.76 -9.34
C TRP A 26 -1.19 9.91 -9.97
N GLN A 27 -2.46 9.67 -10.30
CA GLN A 27 -3.34 10.69 -10.87
C GLN A 27 -3.52 11.88 -9.93
N ASN A 28 -3.66 11.63 -8.63
CA ASN A 28 -3.80 12.69 -7.64
C ASN A 28 -2.48 13.43 -7.40
N ALA A 29 -1.34 12.75 -7.47
CA ALA A 29 -0.02 13.39 -7.43
C ALA A 29 0.16 14.37 -8.60
N LEU A 30 -0.19 13.96 -9.83
CA LEU A 30 -0.14 14.82 -11.02
C LEU A 30 -1.05 16.04 -10.92
N LYS A 31 -2.20 15.90 -10.23
CA LYS A 31 -3.15 17.00 -9.97
C LYS A 31 -2.74 17.91 -8.81
N GLY A 32 -1.65 17.59 -8.09
CA GLY A 32 -1.22 18.34 -6.91
C GLY A 32 -2.18 18.22 -5.73
N VAL A 33 -2.88 17.09 -5.59
CA VAL A 33 -3.77 16.83 -4.45
C VAL A 33 -2.93 16.77 -3.17
N ASN A 34 -3.35 17.50 -2.14
CA ASN A 34 -2.73 17.47 -0.83
C ASN A 34 -3.37 16.38 0.04
N GLY A 35 -2.56 15.42 0.52
CA GLY A 35 -3.00 14.35 1.42
C GLY A 35 -2.83 14.66 2.91
N ILE A 36 -2.26 15.81 3.27
CA ILE A 36 -2.08 16.24 4.65
C ILE A 36 -3.38 16.83 5.20
N ASP A 37 -3.78 16.37 6.38
CA ASP A 37 -5.01 16.78 7.04
C ASP A 37 -4.88 16.64 8.57
N THR A 38 -5.93 17.04 9.29
CA THR A 38 -6.03 16.84 10.74
C THR A 38 -5.95 15.36 11.09
N ILE A 39 -5.15 15.01 12.10
CA ILE A 39 -5.01 13.64 12.60
C ILE A 39 -6.37 13.16 13.14
N THR A 40 -6.87 12.04 12.60
CA THR A 40 -8.15 11.45 13.02
C THR A 40 -7.98 10.18 13.83
N ARG A 41 -6.79 9.56 13.73
CA ARG A 41 -6.54 8.21 14.24
C ARG A 41 -6.14 8.14 15.69
N ILE A 42 -5.66 9.25 16.25
CA ILE A 42 -5.31 9.40 17.65
C ILE A 42 -5.81 10.76 18.15
N ASP A 43 -6.09 10.86 19.44
CA ASP A 43 -6.30 12.14 20.08
C ASP A 43 -4.97 12.89 20.18
N THR A 44 -4.95 14.13 19.67
CA THR A 44 -3.74 14.95 19.60
C THR A 44 -3.73 16.12 20.59
N GLU A 45 -4.69 16.24 21.52
CA GLU A 45 -4.82 17.40 22.43
C GLU A 45 -3.50 17.75 23.16
N ASN A 46 -2.74 16.74 23.60
CA ASN A 46 -1.50 16.91 24.35
C ASN A 46 -0.22 16.89 23.49
N TYR A 47 -0.35 16.96 22.16
CA TYR A 47 0.78 16.89 21.23
C TYR A 47 0.99 18.24 20.54
N ASN A 48 2.23 18.52 20.15
CA ASN A 48 2.57 19.73 19.38
C ASN A 48 2.20 19.62 17.89
N VAL A 49 1.79 18.43 17.43
CA VAL A 49 1.53 18.13 16.01
C VAL A 49 0.11 17.56 15.88
N HIS A 50 -0.69 18.21 15.03
CA HIS A 50 -2.10 17.86 14.80
C HIS A 50 -2.39 17.47 13.35
N LEU A 51 -1.37 17.44 12.48
CA LEU A 51 -1.50 17.16 11.06
C LEU A 51 -0.73 15.90 10.67
N ALA A 52 -1.29 15.09 9.78
CA ALA A 52 -0.64 13.92 9.20
C ALA A 52 -1.19 13.58 7.81
N GLY A 53 -0.41 12.79 7.05
CA GLY A 53 -0.90 12.11 5.86
C GLY A 53 -1.44 10.73 6.23
N GLU A 54 -2.73 10.65 6.52
CA GLU A 54 -3.41 9.37 6.81
C GLU A 54 -4.07 8.83 5.54
N LEU A 55 -4.15 7.50 5.40
CA LEU A 55 -4.99 6.90 4.35
C LEU A 55 -6.44 7.35 4.54
N LYS A 56 -7.07 7.79 3.45
CA LYS A 56 -8.46 8.30 3.46
C LYS A 56 -9.41 7.16 3.10
N ASP A 57 -10.50 7.05 3.86
CA ASP A 57 -11.58 6.07 3.63
C ASP A 57 -11.09 4.61 3.43
N PHE A 58 -9.98 4.25 4.08
CA PHE A 58 -9.39 2.91 3.97
C PHE A 58 -9.91 2.00 5.08
N ASN A 59 -10.56 0.90 4.71
CA ASN A 59 -11.00 -0.14 5.62
C ASN A 59 -10.31 -1.48 5.31
N ILE A 60 -9.58 -2.00 6.30
CA ILE A 60 -8.83 -3.26 6.11
C ILE A 60 -9.74 -4.47 5.91
N GLU A 61 -10.97 -4.44 6.47
CA GLU A 61 -11.93 -5.55 6.37
C GLU A 61 -12.42 -5.78 4.92
N ASP A 62 -12.23 -4.80 4.02
CA ASP A 62 -12.53 -4.92 2.60
C ASP A 62 -11.45 -5.76 1.84
N HIS A 63 -10.30 -6.01 2.48
CA HIS A 63 -9.16 -6.69 1.87
C HIS A 63 -8.71 -7.96 2.61
N ILE A 64 -8.88 -7.99 3.94
CA ILE A 64 -8.40 -9.07 4.80
C ILE A 64 -9.50 -9.41 5.80
N ASP A 65 -9.78 -10.71 5.98
CA ASP A 65 -10.70 -11.16 7.02
C ASP A 65 -10.31 -10.59 8.39
N LYS A 66 -11.31 -10.17 9.17
CA LYS A 66 -11.14 -9.52 10.46
C LYS A 66 -10.22 -10.29 11.42
N LYS A 67 -10.27 -11.62 11.41
CA LYS A 67 -9.43 -12.47 12.28
C LYS A 67 -7.96 -12.38 11.91
N GLU A 68 -7.66 -12.37 10.61
CA GLU A 68 -6.30 -12.27 10.11
C GLU A 68 -5.77 -10.83 10.22
N ALA A 69 -6.60 -9.83 9.95
CA ALA A 69 -6.24 -8.42 10.12
C ALA A 69 -5.81 -8.12 11.58
N ARG A 70 -6.49 -8.68 12.58
CA ARG A 70 -6.14 -8.54 14.01
C ARG A 70 -4.79 -9.15 14.41
N ARG A 71 -4.25 -10.06 13.60
CA ARG A 71 -2.93 -10.69 13.81
C ARG A 71 -1.80 -9.92 13.14
N MET A 72 -2.13 -8.87 12.39
CA MET A 72 -1.19 -8.03 11.66
C MET A 72 -1.15 -6.65 12.28
N ASP A 73 0.05 -6.09 12.44
CA ASP A 73 0.18 -4.66 12.63
C ASP A 73 -0.31 -3.93 11.37
N ARG A 74 -0.76 -2.69 11.55
CA ARG A 74 -1.28 -1.84 10.49
C ARG A 74 -0.29 -1.65 9.33
N PHE A 75 1.01 -1.55 9.60
CA PHE A 75 1.99 -1.43 8.50
C PHE A 75 2.01 -2.72 7.65
N THR A 76 1.88 -3.89 8.27
CA THR A 76 1.80 -5.19 7.58
C THR A 76 0.51 -5.29 6.79
N GLN A 77 -0.62 -4.81 7.34
CA GLN A 77 -1.89 -4.75 6.62
C GLN A 77 -1.73 -3.94 5.32
N TYR A 78 -1.11 -2.76 5.39
CA TYR A 78 -0.86 -1.93 4.21
C TYR A 78 0.06 -2.62 3.20
N ALA A 79 1.16 -3.22 3.69
CA ALA A 79 2.10 -3.95 2.85
C ALA A 79 1.42 -5.11 2.09
N VAL A 80 0.56 -5.88 2.76
CA VAL A 80 -0.17 -7.00 2.13
C VAL A 80 -1.13 -6.50 1.04
N VAL A 81 -1.84 -5.40 1.29
CA VAL A 81 -2.78 -4.85 0.30
C VAL A 81 -2.03 -4.31 -0.92
N ALA A 82 -1.00 -3.48 -0.72
CA ALA A 82 -0.19 -2.94 -1.81
C ALA A 82 0.54 -4.04 -2.60
N ALA A 83 1.07 -5.07 -1.92
CA ALA A 83 1.73 -6.19 -2.58
C ALA A 83 0.75 -7.02 -3.43
N ARG A 84 -0.50 -7.22 -2.96
CA ARG A 84 -1.54 -7.90 -3.75
C ARG A 84 -1.92 -7.13 -4.99
N GLU A 85 -1.99 -5.80 -4.89
CA GLU A 85 -2.19 -4.92 -6.06
C GLU A 85 -1.04 -5.10 -7.06
N ALA A 86 0.21 -5.01 -6.62
CA ALA A 86 1.39 -5.16 -7.48
C ALA A 86 1.47 -6.54 -8.17
N VAL A 87 1.16 -7.61 -7.45
CA VAL A 87 1.11 -8.97 -8.02
C VAL A 87 0.01 -9.07 -9.08
N LYS A 88 -1.17 -8.51 -8.80
CA LYS A 88 -2.29 -8.50 -9.75
C LYS A 88 -1.94 -7.70 -11.01
N ASP A 89 -1.36 -6.51 -10.85
CA ASP A 89 -0.91 -5.65 -11.96
C ASP A 89 0.15 -6.35 -12.83
N SER A 90 1.09 -7.05 -12.20
CA SER A 90 2.13 -7.81 -12.91
C SER A 90 1.62 -9.05 -13.66
N GLN A 91 0.40 -9.49 -13.38
CA GLN A 91 -0.19 -10.74 -13.89
C GLN A 91 0.69 -11.98 -13.61
N LEU A 92 1.54 -11.91 -12.59
CA LEU A 92 2.47 -12.98 -12.22
C LEU A 92 1.71 -14.14 -11.55
N ASP A 93 1.78 -15.33 -12.15
CA ASP A 93 1.36 -16.56 -11.49
C ASP A 93 2.46 -17.08 -10.56
N ILE A 94 2.33 -16.73 -9.28
CA ILE A 94 3.28 -17.16 -8.24
C ILE A 94 3.24 -18.67 -8.06
N LYS A 95 2.08 -19.33 -8.19
CA LYS A 95 1.96 -20.78 -7.94
C LYS A 95 2.75 -21.57 -8.98
N ALA A 96 2.72 -21.13 -10.24
CA ALA A 96 3.46 -21.78 -11.31
C ALA A 96 4.98 -21.75 -11.10
N ASN A 97 5.52 -20.75 -10.38
CA ASN A 97 6.96 -20.52 -10.26
C ASN A 97 7.43 -20.24 -8.81
N ALA A 98 6.76 -20.82 -7.81
CA ALA A 98 6.97 -20.47 -6.40
C ALA A 98 8.45 -20.57 -5.94
N ASN A 99 9.21 -21.54 -6.45
CA ASN A 99 10.62 -21.74 -6.08
C ASN A 99 11.59 -20.68 -6.66
N ARG A 100 11.08 -19.74 -7.46
CA ARG A 100 11.86 -18.68 -8.12
C ARG A 100 11.40 -17.27 -7.73
N ILE A 101 10.49 -17.16 -6.76
CA ILE A 101 9.88 -15.91 -6.30
C ILE A 101 10.06 -15.86 -4.78
N GLY A 102 10.75 -14.84 -4.28
CA GLY A 102 11.07 -14.67 -2.86
C GLY A 102 11.57 -13.27 -2.54
#